data_AF-A0A0F9KJ15-F1
#
_entry.id   AF-A0A0F9KJ15-F1
#
_cell.length_a   1.000
_cell.length_b   1.000
_cell.length_c   1.000
_cell.angle_alpha   90.00
_cell.angle_beta   90.00
_cell.angle_gamma   90.00
#
_symmetry.space_group_name_H-M   'P 1'
#
loop_
_entity.id
_entity.type
_entity.pdbx_description
1 polymer ?
#
loop_
_entity_poly.entity_id
_entity_poly.type
_entity_poly.pdbx_seq_one_letter_code
_entity_poly.pdbx_strand_id
1 'polypeptide(L)'
;MEQQDLLNKKVGTKEMAKLEAKEVEVQGLRVDDKSKEGKKYAPLLVLICKHPDKEQTIEITKIKLLQDEKTRVVGLWVQEDSEGNIQKGCSVHKLLETAKVGSPSELEGKKLPTIKQSDESAYLCIKGY
;
A
#
# COMPACT_ATOMS: atom_id res chain seq x y z
N MET A 1 4.54 -25.96 -19.15
CA MET A 1 5.76 -25.68 -19.95
C MET A 1 6.21 -24.21 -19.88
N GLU A 2 5.43 -23.27 -19.35
CA GLU A 2 5.79 -21.83 -19.34
C GLU A 2 6.83 -21.41 -18.28
N GLN A 3 6.98 -22.16 -17.17
CA GLN A 3 7.91 -21.78 -16.10
C GLN A 3 9.39 -22.11 -16.38
N GLN A 4 9.66 -23.13 -17.22
CA GLN A 4 11.02 -23.59 -17.50
C GLN A 4 11.77 -22.62 -18.45
N ASP A 5 11.02 -21.87 -19.26
CA ASP A 5 11.54 -20.87 -20.19
C ASP A 5 12.14 -19.64 -19.47
N LEU A 6 11.64 -19.33 -18.27
CA LEU A 6 12.17 -18.24 -17.43
C LEU A 6 13.62 -18.49 -16.99
N LEU A 7 14.02 -19.76 -16.84
CA LEU A 7 15.36 -20.14 -16.38
C LEU A 7 16.46 -19.86 -17.41
N ASN A 8 16.09 -19.73 -18.69
CA ASN A 8 17.03 -19.48 -19.79
C ASN A 8 17.10 -18.00 -20.21
N LYS A 9 16.34 -17.12 -19.55
CA LYS A 9 16.36 -15.68 -19.86
C LYS A 9 17.65 -15.06 -19.34
N LYS A 10 18.38 -14.38 -20.24
CA LYS A 10 19.54 -13.56 -19.88
C LYS A 10 19.09 -12.32 -19.11
N VAL A 11 19.94 -11.81 -18.23
CA VAL A 11 19.70 -10.54 -17.52
C VAL A 11 19.55 -9.43 -18.55
N GLY A 12 18.43 -8.69 -18.49
CA GLY A 12 18.20 -7.53 -19.35
C GLY A 12 19.05 -6.33 -18.92
N THR A 13 19.36 -5.44 -19.86
CA THR A 13 20.18 -4.24 -19.61
C THR A 13 19.38 -3.02 -19.13
N LYS A 14 18.05 -3.13 -19.09
CA LYS A 14 17.16 -2.05 -18.64
C LYS A 14 16.90 -2.18 -17.16
N GLU A 15 17.33 -1.19 -16.39
CA GLU A 15 16.97 -1.09 -14.97
C GLU A 15 15.47 -0.83 -14.81
N MET A 16 14.89 -1.37 -13.74
CA MET A 16 13.49 -1.11 -13.40
C MET A 16 13.34 0.36 -13.02
N ALA A 17 12.47 1.11 -13.71
CA ALA A 17 12.22 2.51 -13.40
C ALA A 17 11.74 2.64 -11.95
N LYS A 18 12.55 3.28 -11.10
CA LYS A 18 12.22 3.53 -9.70
C LYS A 18 11.32 4.76 -9.64
N LEU A 19 10.11 4.60 -9.11
CA LEU A 19 9.25 5.74 -8.85
C LEU A 19 9.79 6.51 -7.64
N GLU A 20 9.87 7.82 -7.79
CA GLU A 20 10.23 8.71 -6.70
C GLU A 20 9.07 8.89 -5.73
N ALA A 21 9.38 9.25 -4.48
CA ALA A 21 8.36 9.56 -3.49
C ALA A 21 7.68 10.89 -3.85
N LYS A 22 6.43 10.82 -4.34
CA LYS A 22 5.58 11.99 -4.63
C LYS A 22 4.17 11.80 -4.10
N GLU A 23 3.38 12.85 -4.13
CA GLU A 23 1.95 12.76 -3.82
C GLU A 23 1.23 11.98 -4.92
N VAL A 24 0.40 11.04 -4.49
CA VAL A 24 -0.43 10.23 -5.38
C VAL A 24 -1.90 10.50 -5.09
N GLU A 25 -2.71 10.51 -6.13
CA GLU A 25 -4.15 10.69 -5.98
C GLU A 25 -4.83 9.33 -5.95
N VAL A 26 -5.67 9.07 -4.95
CA VAL A 26 -6.43 7.83 -4.87
C VAL A 26 -7.57 7.89 -5.89
N GLN A 27 -7.53 7.01 -6.87
CA GLN A 27 -8.54 6.90 -7.94
C GLN A 27 -9.57 5.80 -7.65
N GLY A 28 -9.24 4.88 -6.75
CA GLY A 28 -10.14 3.81 -6.35
C GLY A 28 -9.58 3.01 -5.19
N LEU A 29 -10.43 2.15 -4.65
CA LEU A 29 -10.13 1.27 -3.52
C LEU A 29 -10.62 -0.13 -3.85
N ARG A 30 -9.87 -1.14 -3.40
CA ARG A 30 -10.34 -2.52 -3.38
C ARG A 30 -9.90 -3.22 -2.10
N VAL A 31 -10.63 -4.25 -1.71
CA VAL A 31 -10.27 -5.13 -0.59
C VAL A 31 -9.92 -6.49 -1.18
N ASP A 32 -8.78 -7.03 -0.79
CA ASP A 32 -8.27 -8.31 -1.27
C ASP A 32 -8.20 -9.30 -0.11
N ASP A 33 -8.95 -10.39 -0.21
CA ASP A 33 -8.91 -11.49 0.76
C ASP A 33 -7.58 -12.24 0.65
N LYS A 34 -6.72 -12.09 1.66
CA LYS A 34 -5.46 -12.82 1.71
C LYS A 34 -5.61 -14.13 2.47
N SER A 35 -5.23 -15.22 1.81
CA SER A 35 -5.08 -16.54 2.42
C SER A 35 -3.71 -17.10 2.06
N LYS A 36 -3.04 -17.71 3.04
CA LYS A 36 -1.77 -18.41 2.84
C LYS A 36 -1.83 -19.74 3.56
N GLU A 37 -1.54 -20.83 2.85
CA GLU A 37 -1.48 -22.20 3.40
C GLU A 37 -2.77 -22.60 4.17
N GLY A 38 -3.93 -22.21 3.64
CA GLY A 38 -5.24 -22.50 4.24
C GLY A 38 -5.63 -21.61 5.43
N LYS A 39 -4.72 -20.74 5.92
CA LYS A 39 -5.04 -19.74 6.96
C LYS A 39 -5.57 -18.46 6.31
N LYS A 40 -6.79 -18.06 6.69
CA LYS A 40 -7.36 -16.75 6.33
C LYS A 40 -6.68 -15.67 7.18
N TYR A 41 -6.20 -14.62 6.51
CA TYR A 41 -5.74 -13.40 7.14
C TYR A 41 -6.86 -12.37 7.09
N ALA A 42 -6.70 -11.29 7.85
CA ALA A 42 -7.55 -10.12 7.70
C ALA A 42 -7.52 -9.63 6.22
N PRO A 43 -8.62 -9.05 5.73
CA PRO A 43 -8.65 -8.46 4.40
C PRO A 43 -7.59 -7.36 4.25
N LEU A 44 -6.98 -7.25 3.07
CA LEU A 44 -6.00 -6.19 2.78
C LEU A 44 -6.67 -5.07 1.98
N LEU A 45 -6.61 -3.84 2.49
CA LEU A 45 -7.01 -2.66 1.74
C LEU A 45 -5.93 -2.32 0.70
N VAL A 46 -6.36 -2.16 -0.54
CA VAL A 46 -5.52 -1.79 -1.67
C VAL A 46 -5.99 -0.44 -2.19
N LEU A 47 -5.09 0.55 -2.15
CA LEU A 47 -5.30 1.86 -2.73
C LEU A 47 -4.87 1.82 -4.20
N ILE A 48 -5.78 2.13 -5.11
CA ILE A 48 -5.50 2.29 -6.52
C ILE A 48 -5.21 3.77 -6.74
N CYS A 49 -3.94 4.11 -6.91
CA CYS A 49 -3.48 5.50 -6.95
C CYS A 49 -2.92 5.89 -8.32
N LYS A 50 -3.16 7.13 -8.72
CA LYS A 50 -2.52 7.78 -9.86
C LYS A 50 -1.25 8.48 -9.40
N HIS A 51 -0.10 8.02 -9.90
CA HIS A 51 1.18 8.67 -9.69
C HIS A 51 1.43 9.73 -10.77
N PRO A 52 1.96 10.92 -10.45
CA PRO A 52 2.21 11.97 -11.44
C PRO A 52 3.18 11.55 -12.55
N ASP A 53 4.23 10.80 -12.21
CA ASP A 53 5.22 10.29 -13.19
C ASP A 53 4.83 8.97 -13.89
N LYS A 54 3.59 8.49 -13.72
CA LYS A 54 3.15 7.24 -14.34
C LYS A 54 1.76 7.37 -14.95
N GLU A 55 1.65 7.00 -16.22
CA GLU A 55 0.37 6.98 -16.92
C GLU A 55 -0.60 5.94 -16.35
N GLN A 56 -0.07 4.79 -15.93
CA GLN A 56 -0.83 3.73 -15.29
C GLN A 56 -0.99 3.97 -13.79
N THR A 57 -2.10 3.50 -13.22
CA THR A 57 -2.29 3.47 -11.78
C THR A 57 -1.29 2.52 -11.11
N ILE A 58 -0.99 2.80 -9.85
CA ILE A 58 -0.17 1.98 -8.97
C ILE A 58 -1.01 1.51 -7.79
N GLU A 59 -0.66 0.35 -7.25
CA GLU A 59 -1.36 -0.21 -6.11
C GLU A 59 -0.50 -0.05 -4.86
N ILE A 60 -1.06 0.55 -3.82
CA ILE A 60 -0.39 0.75 -2.54
C ILE A 60 -1.19 0.05 -1.45
N THR A 61 -0.52 -0.86 -0.74
CA THR A 61 -1.13 -1.70 0.31
C THR A 61 -0.45 -1.52 1.66
N LYS A 62 0.48 -0.56 1.76
CA LYS A 62 1.32 -0.36 2.94
C LYS A 62 1.39 1.11 3.31
N ILE A 63 1.56 1.36 4.60
CA ILE A 63 1.79 2.68 5.19
C ILE A 63 3.04 2.62 6.08
N LYS A 64 3.84 3.69 6.03
CA LYS A 64 5.01 3.87 6.90
C LYS A 64 4.61 4.81 8.03
N LEU A 65 4.63 4.28 9.25
CA LEU A 65 4.23 4.97 10.47
C LEU A 65 5.45 5.21 11.35
N LEU A 66 5.43 6.29 12.13
CA LEU A 66 6.38 6.51 13.21
C LEU A 66 5.79 5.94 14.50
N GLN A 67 6.39 4.87 15.02
CA GLN A 67 5.95 4.20 16.25
C GLN A 67 7.17 3.94 17.14
N ASP A 68 7.09 4.32 18.43
CA ASP A 68 8.19 4.14 19.38
C ASP A 68 9.52 4.73 18.85
N GLU A 69 9.47 5.96 18.32
CA GLU A 69 10.60 6.69 17.72
C GLU A 69 11.26 6.01 16.51
N LYS A 70 10.65 4.95 15.97
CA LYS A 70 11.13 4.20 14.81
C LYS A 70 10.10 4.16 13.69
N THR A 71 10.55 4.37 12.46
CA THR A 71 9.65 4.20 11.31
C THR A 71 9.45 2.72 11.01
N ARG A 72 8.20 2.27 10.95
CA ARG A 72 7.84 0.90 10.56
C ARG A 72 6.90 0.93 9.35
N VAL A 73 7.13 0.01 8.42
CA VAL A 73 6.23 -0.21 7.29
C VAL A 73 5.26 -1.32 7.67
N VAL A 74 3.96 -1.03 7.62
CA VAL A 74 2.90 -1.96 7.96
C VAL A 74 1.91 -2.11 6.80
N GLY A 75 1.31 -3.29 6.66
CA GLY A 75 0.25 -3.53 5.69
C GLY A 75 -1.07 -2.90 6.14
N LEU A 76 -1.87 -2.44 5.18
CA LEU A 76 -3.21 -1.87 5.40
C LEU A 76 -4.25 -2.98 5.62
N TRP A 77 -4.04 -3.79 6.65
CA TRP A 77 -4.96 -4.86 7.03
C TRP A 77 -6.21 -4.26 7.68
N VAL A 78 -7.37 -4.57 7.12
CA VAL A 78 -8.67 -4.14 7.63
C VAL A 78 -8.99 -4.96 8.87
N GLN A 79 -9.01 -4.31 10.02
CA GLN A 79 -9.39 -4.90 11.30
C GLN A 79 -10.66 -4.21 11.78
N GLU A 80 -11.63 -5.00 12.20
CA GLU A 80 -12.91 -4.53 12.70
C GLU A 80 -12.95 -4.67 14.23
N ASP A 81 -13.53 -3.69 14.91
CA ASP A 81 -13.84 -3.79 16.34
C ASP A 81 -15.14 -4.57 16.58
N SER A 82 -15.53 -4.70 17.86
CA SER A 82 -16.71 -5.46 18.26
C SER A 82 -18.05 -4.90 17.73
N GLU A 83 -18.07 -3.65 17.28
CA GLU A 83 -19.23 -2.98 16.68
C GLU A 83 -19.20 -3.02 15.14
N GLY A 84 -18.18 -3.66 14.54
CA GLY A 84 -18.02 -3.75 13.08
C GLY A 84 -17.44 -2.51 12.43
N ASN A 85 -16.87 -1.58 13.20
CA ASN A 85 -16.18 -0.41 12.67
C ASN A 85 -14.67 -0.65 12.53
N ILE A 86 -13.96 0.20 11.79
CA ILE A 86 -12.49 0.11 11.68
C ILE A 86 -11.87 0.27 13.07
N GLN A 87 -11.17 -0.78 13.52
CA GLN A 87 -10.58 -0.84 14.85
C GLN A 87 -9.59 0.32 15.06
N LYS A 88 -9.81 1.10 16.12
CA LYS A 88 -8.90 2.21 16.48
C LYS A 88 -7.47 1.72 16.70
N GLY A 89 -6.52 2.46 16.16
CA GLY A 89 -5.09 2.15 16.27
C GLY A 89 -4.57 1.12 15.26
N CYS A 90 -5.42 0.49 14.44
CA CYS A 90 -4.95 -0.34 13.34
C CYS A 90 -4.31 0.52 12.23
N SER A 91 -3.62 -0.12 11.27
CA SER A 91 -2.93 0.59 10.19
C SER A 91 -3.88 1.37 9.27
N VAL A 92 -5.09 0.85 9.04
CA VAL A 92 -6.13 1.56 8.28
C VAL A 92 -6.61 2.78 9.05
N HIS A 93 -6.89 2.67 10.36
CA HIS A 93 -7.23 3.82 11.19
C HIS A 93 -6.16 4.92 11.11
N LYS A 94 -4.88 4.56 11.20
CA LYS A 94 -3.76 5.51 11.08
C LYS A 94 -3.68 6.18 9.70
N LEU A 95 -4.00 5.45 8.63
CA LEU A 95 -4.13 6.02 7.30
C LEU A 95 -5.28 7.05 7.24
N LEU A 96 -6.45 6.72 7.77
CA LEU A 96 -7.61 7.63 7.81
C LEU A 96 -7.31 8.89 8.63
N GLU A 97 -6.64 8.75 9.77
CA GLU A 97 -6.15 9.88 10.58
C GLU A 97 -5.20 10.79 9.78
N THR A 98 -4.26 10.19 9.04
CA THR A 98 -3.31 10.93 8.19
C THR A 98 -4.03 11.71 7.09
N ALA A 99 -5.02 11.08 6.46
CA ALA A 99 -5.81 11.65 5.38
C ALA A 99 -6.93 12.60 5.88
N LYS A 100 -7.17 12.65 7.20
CA LYS A 100 -8.24 13.41 7.87
C LYS A 100 -9.63 13.08 7.32
N VAL A 101 -9.94 11.78 7.22
CA VAL A 101 -11.22 11.26 6.75
C VAL A 101 -11.83 10.29 7.76
N GLY A 102 -13.15 10.09 7.71
CA GLY A 102 -13.88 9.21 8.64
C GLY A 102 -13.96 7.75 8.20
N SER A 103 -13.87 7.50 6.88
CA SER A 103 -14.08 6.17 6.31
C SER A 103 -13.12 5.90 5.13
N PRO A 104 -12.83 4.63 4.81
CA PRO A 104 -11.98 4.29 3.66
C PRO A 104 -12.47 4.88 2.34
N SER A 105 -13.78 4.89 2.07
CA SER A 105 -14.35 5.43 0.82
C SER A 105 -14.04 6.91 0.58
N GLU A 106 -13.89 7.70 1.66
CA GLU A 106 -13.51 9.12 1.56
C GLU A 106 -12.05 9.34 1.17
N LEU A 107 -11.24 8.28 1.08
CA LEU A 107 -9.89 8.36 0.53
C LEU A 107 -9.92 8.59 -0.98
N GLU A 108 -10.96 8.18 -1.69
CA GLU A 108 -11.08 8.41 -3.14
C GLU A 108 -11.09 9.91 -3.45
N GLY A 109 -10.26 10.31 -4.42
CA GLY A 109 -10.01 11.71 -4.78
C GLY A 109 -9.05 12.45 -3.85
N LYS A 110 -8.58 11.85 -2.74
CA LYS A 110 -7.57 12.47 -1.87
C LYS A 110 -6.17 12.28 -2.46
N LYS A 111 -5.33 13.28 -2.19
CA LYS A 111 -3.89 13.21 -2.46
C LYS A 111 -3.18 12.78 -1.19
N LEU A 112 -2.39 11.72 -1.30
CA LEU A 112 -1.65 11.15 -0.18
C LEU A 112 -0.15 11.20 -0.49
N PRO A 113 0.67 11.69 0.46
CA PRO A 113 2.11 11.65 0.29
C PRO A 113 2.61 10.21 0.33
N THR A 114 3.52 9.85 -0.57
CA THR A 114 4.20 8.55 -0.54
C THR A 114 5.63 8.68 -0.03
N ILE A 115 6.19 7.57 0.40
CA ILE A 115 7.58 7.42 0.79
C ILE A 115 8.07 6.03 0.38
N LYS A 116 9.39 5.88 0.17
CA LYS A 116 10.00 4.57 -0.04
C LYS A 116 9.79 3.70 1.20
N GLN A 117 9.47 2.42 0.97
CA GLN A 117 9.35 1.45 2.07
C GLN A 117 10.67 1.36 2.87
N SER A 118 11.78 1.21 2.15
CA SER A 118 13.15 1.21 2.68
C SER A 118 14.11 1.76 1.62
N ASP A 119 15.31 2.18 2.00
CA ASP A 119 16.35 2.66 1.06
C ASP A 119 16.72 1.61 -0.01
N GLU A 120 16.61 0.34 0.34
CA GLU A 120 16.87 -0.81 -0.54
C GLU A 120 15.65 -1.24 -1.39
N SER A 121 14.46 -0.68 -1.12
CA SER A 121 13.22 -1.07 -1.80
C SER A 121 12.81 -0.03 -2.83
N ALA A 122 12.54 -0.47 -4.06
CA ALA A 122 11.98 0.37 -5.11
C ALA A 122 10.48 0.64 -4.93
N TYR A 123 9.83 0.04 -3.93
CA TYR A 123 8.39 0.16 -3.73
C TYR A 123 8.03 1.35 -2.82
N LEU A 124 6.97 2.04 -3.21
CA LEU A 124 6.38 3.13 -2.44
C LEU A 124 5.37 2.59 -1.42
N CYS A 125 5.12 3.39 -0.40
CA CYS A 125 4.05 3.23 0.60
C CYS A 125 3.53 4.61 1.01
N ILE A 126 2.36 4.67 1.64
CA ILE A 126 1.84 5.94 2.15
C ILE A 126 2.70 6.42 3.33
N LYS A 127 2.98 7.72 3.39
CA LYS A 127 3.61 8.33 4.56
C LYS A 127 2.53 8.68 5.59
N GLY A 128 2.62 8.11 6.79
CA GLY A 128 1.62 8.28 7.86
C GLY A 128 2.17 8.89 9.15
N TYR A 129 3.14 9.80 9.04
CA TYR A 129 3.72 10.58 10.15
C TYR A 129 4.12 11.98 9.66
#